data_AF-A0A9X2CGH4-F1
#
_entry.id   AF-A0A9X2CGH4-F1
#
_cell.length_a   1.000
_cell.length_b   1.000
_cell.length_c   1.000
_cell.angle_alpha   90.00
_cell.angle_beta   90.00
_cell.angle_gamma   90.00
#
_symmetry.space_group_name_H-M   'P 1'
#
loop_
_entity.id
_entity.type
_entity.pdbx_description
1 polymer ?
#
loop_
_entity_poly.entity_id
_entity_poly.type
_entity_poly.pdbx_seq_one_letter_code
_entity_poly.pdbx_strand_id
1 'polypeptide(L)'
;MQTAFIQGMGIGGSLIMAVGAQNAFVLKQGLKRSHSLPIAAICSFIDAVMITAGVAGLGHLILAFPLIKDIASFGGAIFLLFYGYSALKSSFNENRLDSDDALAADSLKKAVLTTLAISLLNPHLYLDTVVLLGSISVQFEGTEKQWFGAGAVLASFVWFFSLSLGAKYLSPIFKKPKAWCYLDRFICITMWSIAAALMYPYIV
;
A
#
# COMPACT_ATOMS: atom_id res chain seq x y z
N MET A 1 3.94 -28.89 -3.61
CA MET A 1 2.85 -28.07 -3.02
C MET A 1 3.32 -27.22 -1.83
N GLN A 2 3.82 -27.82 -0.73
CA GLN A 2 4.28 -27.05 0.45
C GLN A 2 5.42 -26.07 0.12
N THR A 3 6.41 -26.50 -0.68
CA THR A 3 7.52 -25.65 -1.11
C THR A 3 7.05 -24.46 -1.92
N ALA A 4 6.13 -24.66 -2.87
CA ALA A 4 5.54 -23.60 -3.68
C ALA A 4 4.77 -22.60 -2.81
N PHE A 5 4.00 -23.07 -1.83
CA PHE A 5 3.29 -22.21 -0.87
C PHE A 5 4.24 -21.36 -0.04
N ILE A 6 5.29 -21.95 0.53
CA ILE A 6 6.29 -21.22 1.34
C ILE A 6 7.05 -20.21 0.48
N GLN A 7 7.41 -20.58 -0.76
CA GLN A 7 8.04 -19.67 -1.71
C GLN A 7 7.13 -18.51 -2.09
N GLY A 8 5.84 -18.77 -2.36
CA GLY A 8 4.85 -17.74 -2.61
C GLY A 8 4.69 -16.78 -1.43
N MET A 9 4.63 -17.33 -0.22
CA MET A 9 4.56 -16.55 1.00
C MET A 9 5.81 -15.67 1.20
N GLY A 10 7.00 -16.22 0.98
CA GLY A 10 8.27 -15.50 1.12
C GLY A 10 8.44 -14.40 0.06
N ILE A 11 8.25 -14.73 -1.22
CA ILE A 11 8.41 -13.79 -2.34
C ILE A 11 7.32 -12.71 -2.28
N GLY A 12 6.05 -13.12 -2.18
CA GLY A 12 4.92 -12.19 -2.06
C GLY A 12 5.08 -11.27 -0.84
N GLY A 13 5.42 -11.84 0.32
CA GLY A 13 5.71 -11.08 1.52
C GLY A 13 6.83 -10.07 1.32
N SER A 14 7.95 -10.45 0.68
CA SER A 14 9.08 -9.54 0.45
C SER A 14 8.71 -8.33 -0.41
N LEU A 15 7.88 -8.53 -1.44
CA LEU A 15 7.44 -7.46 -2.33
C LEU A 15 6.45 -6.52 -1.62
N ILE A 16 5.51 -7.07 -0.85
CA ILE A 16 4.49 -6.28 -0.14
C ILE A 16 5.08 -5.53 1.05
N MET A 17 6.09 -6.10 1.72
CA MET A 17 6.77 -5.48 2.87
C MET A 17 7.60 -4.26 2.48
N ALA A 18 7.99 -4.12 1.21
CA ALA A 18 8.73 -2.97 0.74
C ALA A 18 8.01 -1.67 1.16
N VAL A 19 8.72 -0.76 1.83
CA VAL A 19 8.10 0.42 2.43
C VAL A 19 7.65 1.38 1.33
N GLY A 20 6.34 1.48 1.14
CA GLY A 20 5.72 2.36 0.15
C GLY A 20 4.59 3.21 0.73
N ALA A 21 3.90 3.92 -0.16
CA ALA A 21 2.83 4.83 0.23
C ALA A 21 1.67 4.14 0.97
N GLN A 22 1.31 2.92 0.53
CA GLN A 22 0.25 2.10 1.13
C GLN A 22 0.60 1.69 2.57
N ASN A 23 1.82 1.20 2.80
CA ASN A 23 2.30 0.81 4.12
C ASN A 23 2.31 2.00 5.09
N ALA A 24 2.78 3.18 4.65
CA ALA A 24 2.77 4.39 5.45
C ALA A 24 1.34 4.84 5.82
N PHE A 25 0.39 4.73 4.89
CA PHE A 25 -1.01 5.06 5.12
C PHE A 25 -1.69 4.10 6.11
N VAL A 26 -1.52 2.78 5.92
CA VAL A 26 -2.05 1.75 6.83
C VAL A 26 -1.51 1.96 8.25
N LEU A 27 -0.20 2.24 8.38
CA LEU A 27 0.43 2.51 9.67
C LEU A 27 -0.16 3.76 10.34
N LYS A 28 -0.30 4.87 9.60
CA LYS A 28 -0.92 6.11 10.12
C LYS A 28 -2.34 5.84 10.62
N GLN A 29 -3.11 5.06 9.89
CA GLN A 29 -4.47 4.74 10.26
C GLN A 29 -4.53 3.83 11.50
N GLY A 30 -3.63 2.84 11.59
CA GLY A 30 -3.50 1.99 12.78
C GLY A 30 -3.11 2.76 14.03
N LEU A 31 -2.23 3.75 13.89
CA LEU A 31 -1.87 4.68 14.97
C LEU A 31 -3.06 5.53 15.43
N LYS A 32 -3.88 6.02 14.48
CA LYS A 32 -5.11 6.76 14.75
C LYS A 32 -6.24 5.89 15.32
N ARG A 33 -6.13 4.56 15.25
CA ARG A 33 -7.17 3.59 15.65
C ARG A 33 -8.54 3.78 14.99
N SER A 34 -8.60 4.54 13.90
CA SER A 34 -9.82 4.81 13.14
C SER A 34 -9.81 3.88 11.93
N HIS A 35 -10.85 3.12 11.59
CA HIS A 35 -10.92 2.36 10.31
C HIS A 35 -9.72 1.43 9.94
N SER A 36 -8.84 1.07 10.88
CA SER A 36 -7.59 0.36 10.58
C SER A 36 -7.81 -1.06 10.04
N LEU A 37 -8.80 -1.78 10.57
CA LEU A 37 -9.16 -3.12 10.10
C LEU A 37 -9.84 -3.10 8.71
N PRO A 38 -10.83 -2.22 8.46
CA PRO A 38 -11.37 -2.04 7.11
C PRO A 38 -10.29 -1.75 6.05
N ILE A 39 -9.33 -0.87 6.36
CA ILE A 39 -8.27 -0.52 5.42
C ILE A 39 -7.34 -1.71 5.16
N ALA A 40 -6.92 -2.42 6.21
CA ALA A 40 -6.11 -3.63 6.05
C ALA A 40 -6.82 -4.70 5.21
N ALA A 41 -8.13 -4.89 5.41
CA ALA A 41 -8.93 -5.82 4.62
C ALA A 41 -9.01 -5.40 3.15
N ILE A 42 -9.21 -4.11 2.86
CA ILE A 42 -9.25 -3.58 1.49
C ILE A 42 -7.89 -3.77 0.80
N CYS A 43 -6.79 -3.40 1.47
CA CYS A 43 -5.44 -3.62 0.93
C CYS A 43 -5.20 -5.10 0.61
N SER A 44 -5.48 -5.99 1.56
CA SER A 44 -5.27 -7.43 1.38
C SER A 44 -6.16 -7.99 0.28
N PHE A 45 -7.38 -7.47 0.11
CA PHE A 45 -8.30 -7.88 -0.93
C PHE A 45 -7.84 -7.42 -2.33
N ILE A 46 -7.40 -6.17 -2.47
CA ILE A 46 -6.85 -5.66 -3.73
C ILE A 46 -5.64 -6.51 -4.14
N ASP A 47 -4.70 -6.73 -3.21
CA ASP A 47 -3.55 -7.59 -3.44
C ASP A 47 -3.97 -9.00 -3.81
N ALA A 48 -4.95 -9.58 -3.12
CA ALA A 48 -5.43 -10.92 -3.43
C ALA A 48 -5.95 -11.04 -4.87
N VAL A 49 -6.73 -10.04 -5.31
CA VAL A 49 -7.24 -9.98 -6.70
C VAL A 49 -6.09 -9.82 -7.68
N MET A 50 -5.14 -8.91 -7.44
CA MET A 50 -4.01 -8.66 -8.34
C MET A 50 -3.04 -9.85 -8.42
N ILE A 51 -2.70 -10.46 -7.28
CA ILE A 51 -1.86 -11.67 -7.21
C ILE A 51 -2.54 -12.81 -7.96
N THR A 52 -3.84 -13.04 -7.72
CA THR A 52 -4.59 -14.09 -8.42
C THR A 52 -4.62 -13.84 -9.93
N ALA A 53 -4.81 -12.59 -10.35
CA ALA A 53 -4.74 -12.20 -11.76
C ALA A 53 -3.33 -12.46 -12.36
N GLY A 54 -2.27 -12.08 -11.65
CA GLY A 54 -0.89 -12.33 -12.07
C GLY A 54 -0.59 -13.82 -12.25
N VAL A 55 -0.96 -14.63 -11.25
CA VAL A 55 -0.80 -16.09 -11.29
C VAL A 55 -1.68 -16.73 -12.38
N ALA A 56 -2.85 -16.17 -12.67
CA ALA A 56 -3.70 -16.60 -13.79
C ALA A 56 -3.12 -16.24 -15.18
N GLY A 57 -2.06 -15.44 -15.25
CA GLY A 57 -1.37 -15.09 -16.49
C GLY A 57 -1.72 -13.71 -17.06
N LEU A 58 -2.42 -12.85 -16.31
CA LEU A 58 -2.77 -11.50 -16.76
C LEU A 58 -1.57 -10.54 -16.88
N GLY A 59 -0.39 -10.92 -16.39
CA GLY A 59 0.83 -10.10 -16.46
C GLY A 59 1.21 -9.69 -17.89
N HIS A 60 1.03 -10.58 -18.87
CA HIS A 60 1.32 -10.25 -20.27
C HIS A 60 0.35 -9.21 -20.84
N LEU A 61 -0.90 -9.22 -20.38
CA LEU A 61 -1.91 -8.24 -20.80
C LEU A 61 -1.56 -6.84 -20.28
N ILE A 62 -1.08 -6.73 -19.02
CA ILE A 62 -0.66 -5.44 -18.46
C ILE A 62 0.51 -4.84 -19.24
N LEU A 63 1.47 -5.66 -19.67
CA LEU A 63 2.58 -5.19 -20.50
C LEU A 63 2.13 -4.72 -21.89
N ALA A 64 1.04 -5.28 -22.42
CA ALA A 64 0.47 -4.90 -23.71
C ALA A 64 -0.35 -3.59 -23.65
N PHE A 65 -0.79 -3.14 -22.47
CA PHE A 65 -1.57 -1.92 -22.27
C PHE A 65 -0.79 -0.88 -21.44
N PRO A 66 0.24 -0.22 -22.02
CA PRO A 66 1.04 0.79 -21.34
C PRO A 66 0.19 1.97 -20.84
N LEU A 67 -0.96 2.22 -21.46
CA LEU A 67 -1.92 3.24 -21.04
C LEU A 67 -2.36 3.08 -19.56
N ILE A 68 -2.49 1.84 -19.06
CA ILE A 68 -2.83 1.59 -17.64
C ILE A 68 -1.72 2.14 -16.74
N LYS A 69 -0.46 1.86 -17.10
CA LYS A 69 0.71 2.37 -16.37
C LYS A 69 0.77 3.88 -16.44
N ASP A 70 0.52 4.48 -17.60
CA ASP A 70 0.56 5.95 -17.76
C ASP A 70 -0.52 6.63 -16.92
N ILE A 71 -1.78 6.19 -17.02
CA ILE A 71 -2.89 6.74 -16.24
C ILE A 71 -2.62 6.58 -14.74
N ALA A 72 -2.15 5.41 -14.30
CA ALA A 72 -1.77 5.19 -12.91
C ALA A 72 -0.63 6.13 -12.49
N SER A 73 0.41 6.29 -13.31
CA SER A 73 1.57 7.15 -12.99
C SER A 73 1.17 8.62 -12.84
N PHE A 74 0.48 9.19 -13.84
CA PHE A 74 0.06 10.60 -13.80
C PHE A 74 -1.00 10.86 -12.72
N GLY A 75 -2.03 10.01 -12.65
CA GLY A 75 -3.09 10.13 -11.63
C GLY A 75 -2.54 9.94 -10.22
N GLY A 76 -1.65 8.96 -10.04
CA GLY A 76 -0.96 8.67 -8.80
C GLY A 76 -0.05 9.82 -8.37
N ALA A 77 0.76 10.36 -9.26
CA ALA A 77 1.63 11.49 -8.96
C ALA A 77 0.83 12.72 -8.47
N ILE A 78 -0.24 13.09 -9.19
CA ILE A 78 -1.12 14.21 -8.78
C ILE A 78 -1.71 13.93 -7.39
N PHE A 79 -2.26 12.74 -7.18
CA PHE A 79 -2.84 12.35 -5.91
C PHE A 79 -1.82 12.40 -4.76
N LEU A 80 -0.63 11.85 -4.97
CA LEU A 80 0.46 11.79 -3.98
C LEU A 80 0.99 13.18 -3.64
N LEU A 81 1.07 14.10 -4.60
CA LEU A 81 1.44 15.50 -4.35
C LEU A 81 0.42 16.18 -3.43
N PHE A 82 -0.88 16.06 -3.72
CA PHE A 82 -1.95 16.61 -2.88
C PHE A 82 -2.00 15.99 -1.49
N TYR A 83 -1.84 14.65 -1.41
CA TYR A 83 -1.84 13.93 -0.14
C TYR A 83 -0.60 14.28 0.70
N GLY A 84 0.58 14.36 0.08
CA GLY A 84 1.82 14.80 0.72
C GLY A 84 1.74 16.24 1.22
N TYR A 85 1.19 17.16 0.42
CA TYR A 85 0.94 18.54 0.86
C TYR A 85 -0.02 18.60 2.06
N SER A 86 -1.08 17.79 2.04
CA SER A 86 -2.02 17.69 3.17
C SER A 86 -1.32 17.20 4.44
N ALA A 87 -0.40 16.24 4.33
CA ALA A 87 0.44 15.77 5.43
C ALA A 87 1.43 16.86 5.90
N LEU A 88 2.04 17.61 4.99
CA LEU A 88 2.95 18.71 5.34
C LEU A 88 2.23 19.81 6.13
N LYS A 89 1.07 20.29 5.63
CA LYS A 89 0.22 21.28 6.31
C LYS A 89 -0.17 20.80 7.72
N SER A 90 -0.53 19.52 7.80
CA SER A 90 -0.87 18.81 9.02
C SER A 90 0.28 18.77 10.03
N SER A 91 1.54 18.73 9.57
CA SER A 91 2.73 18.70 10.44
C SER A 91 3.03 20.02 11.16
N PHE A 92 2.49 21.15 10.69
CA PHE A 92 2.68 22.46 11.30
C PHE A 92 1.65 22.79 12.39
N ASN A 93 0.63 21.94 12.57
CA ASN A 93 -0.41 22.16 13.56
C ASN A 93 -0.10 21.38 14.85
N GLU A 94 0.65 22.02 15.76
CA GLU A 94 1.14 21.39 17.00
C GLU A 94 0.05 21.22 18.07
N ASN A 95 -1.05 21.99 18.01
CA ASN A 95 -2.16 21.97 18.99
C ASN A 95 -3.21 20.85 18.76
N ARG A 96 -2.84 19.80 18.04
CA ARG A 96 -3.77 18.71 17.65
C ARG A 96 -4.35 17.90 18.79
N LEU A 97 -3.76 17.95 19.98
CA LEU A 97 -4.20 17.18 21.14
C LEU A 97 -5.25 17.91 21.99
N ASP A 98 -5.42 19.23 21.81
CA ASP A 98 -6.31 20.05 22.64
C ASP A 98 -7.69 20.31 21.99
N SER A 99 -7.91 19.82 20.76
CA SER A 99 -9.21 19.89 20.12
C SER A 99 -9.88 18.53 20.23
N ASP A 100 -10.93 18.40 21.05
CA ASP A 100 -11.84 17.24 21.03
C ASP A 100 -12.40 16.99 19.61
N ASP A 101 -12.39 18.00 18.73
CA ASP A 101 -12.71 17.94 17.30
C ASP A 101 -11.62 17.31 16.40
N ALA A 102 -10.38 17.12 16.86
CA ALA A 102 -9.31 16.49 16.06
C ALA A 102 -9.49 14.97 15.91
N LEU A 103 -10.41 14.39 16.70
CA LEU A 103 -10.94 13.04 16.56
C LEU A 103 -12.22 12.99 15.70
N ALA A 104 -12.55 14.05 14.94
CA ALA A 104 -13.51 13.93 13.84
C ALA A 104 -13.02 12.80 12.93
N ALA A 105 -13.63 11.63 13.10
CA ALA A 105 -13.25 10.39 12.46
C ALA A 105 -13.16 10.68 10.97
N ASP A 106 -11.95 10.58 10.40
CA ASP A 106 -11.76 10.73 8.96
C ASP A 106 -12.76 9.79 8.31
N SER A 107 -13.75 10.34 7.59
CA SER A 107 -14.93 9.59 7.15
C SER A 107 -14.46 8.28 6.52
N LEU A 108 -15.08 7.14 6.89
CA LEU A 108 -14.75 5.84 6.31
C LEU A 108 -14.64 5.95 4.79
N LYS A 109 -15.55 6.70 4.15
CA LYS A 109 -15.54 6.96 2.71
C LYS A 109 -14.22 7.57 2.22
N LYS A 110 -13.70 8.57 2.93
CA LYS A 110 -12.43 9.22 2.58
C LYS A 110 -11.25 8.28 2.79
N ALA A 111 -11.22 7.54 3.89
CA ALA A 111 -10.18 6.56 4.17
C ALA A 111 -10.14 5.44 3.12
N VAL A 112 -11.32 4.93 2.72
CA VAL A 112 -11.48 3.95 1.65
C VAL A 112 -11.03 4.52 0.30
N LEU A 113 -11.47 5.74 -0.05
CA LEU A 113 -11.09 6.37 -1.31
C LEU A 113 -9.57 6.62 -1.38
N THR A 114 -8.96 7.06 -0.29
CA THR A 114 -7.50 7.21 -0.19
C THR A 114 -6.79 5.86 -0.32
N THR A 115 -7.31 4.80 0.30
CA THR A 115 -6.74 3.45 0.16
C THR A 115 -6.78 2.99 -1.30
N LEU A 116 -7.93 3.14 -1.95
CA LEU A 116 -8.12 2.78 -3.36
C LEU A 116 -7.20 3.61 -4.27
N ALA A 117 -7.11 4.92 -4.04
CA ALA A 117 -6.23 5.79 -4.81
C ALA A 117 -4.76 5.41 -4.65
N ILE A 118 -4.28 5.24 -3.41
CA ILE A 118 -2.88 4.87 -3.15
C ILE A 118 -2.54 3.48 -3.72
N SER A 119 -3.48 2.54 -3.68
CA SER A 119 -3.24 1.18 -4.18
C SER A 119 -3.34 1.12 -5.71
N LEU A 120 -4.46 1.55 -6.29
CA LEU A 120 -4.74 1.38 -7.73
C LEU A 120 -4.06 2.43 -8.62
N LEU A 121 -3.79 3.64 -8.13
CA LEU A 121 -2.99 4.63 -8.89
C LEU A 121 -1.49 4.43 -8.69
N ASN A 122 -1.06 3.32 -8.10
CA ASN A 122 0.35 2.98 -7.99
C ASN A 122 0.73 2.00 -9.11
N PRO A 123 1.48 2.42 -10.15
CA PRO A 123 1.91 1.50 -11.20
C PRO A 123 2.78 0.36 -10.68
N HIS A 124 3.46 0.53 -9.54
CA HIS A 124 4.21 -0.55 -8.90
C HIS A 124 3.31 -1.69 -8.43
N LEU A 125 2.05 -1.45 -8.07
CA LEU A 125 1.11 -2.54 -7.72
C LEU A 125 1.03 -3.54 -8.87
N TYR A 126 0.83 -3.06 -10.10
CA TYR A 126 0.67 -3.90 -11.27
C TYR A 126 1.98 -4.60 -11.66
N LEU A 127 3.10 -3.89 -11.59
CA LEU A 127 4.41 -4.45 -11.92
C LEU A 127 4.82 -5.52 -10.89
N ASP A 128 4.65 -5.25 -9.60
CA ASP A 128 5.15 -6.13 -8.56
C ASP A 128 4.25 -7.36 -8.37
N THR A 129 2.92 -7.17 -8.40
CA THR A 129 1.97 -8.25 -8.08
C THR A 129 1.47 -9.02 -9.30
N VAL A 130 1.21 -8.34 -10.42
CA VAL A 130 0.65 -9.00 -11.61
C VAL A 130 1.76 -9.46 -12.54
N VAL A 131 2.76 -8.62 -12.79
CA VAL A 131 3.84 -8.92 -13.76
C VAL A 131 4.94 -9.77 -13.10
N LEU A 132 5.63 -9.26 -12.08
CA LEU A 132 6.77 -9.94 -11.44
C LEU A 132 6.35 -11.22 -10.73
N LEU A 133 5.42 -11.13 -9.78
CA LEU A 133 4.95 -12.32 -9.08
C LEU A 133 4.25 -13.32 -10.02
N GLY A 134 3.51 -12.83 -11.01
CA GLY A 134 2.91 -13.66 -12.06
C GLY A 134 3.94 -14.38 -12.93
N SER A 135 5.03 -13.73 -13.31
CA SER A 135 6.11 -14.35 -14.10
C SER A 135 6.92 -15.35 -13.28
N ILE A 136 7.17 -15.08 -11.99
CA ILE A 136 7.76 -16.08 -11.07
C ILE A 136 6.84 -17.30 -10.94
N SER A 137 5.53 -17.11 -10.95
CA SER A 137 4.58 -18.22 -10.83
C SER A 137 4.62 -19.21 -12.01
N VAL A 138 5.20 -18.82 -13.16
CA VAL A 138 5.32 -19.68 -14.35
C VAL A 138 6.25 -20.86 -14.12
N GLN A 139 7.19 -20.76 -13.17
CA GLN A 139 8.08 -21.87 -12.83
C GLN A 139 7.37 -23.05 -12.14
N PHE A 140 6.10 -22.87 -11.76
CA PHE A 140 5.28 -23.90 -11.12
C PHE A 140 4.19 -24.40 -12.08
N GLU A 141 3.96 -25.70 -12.10
CA GLU A 141 2.96 -26.33 -12.96
C GLU A 141 1.75 -26.84 -12.15
N GLY A 142 0.59 -26.88 -12.82
CA GLY A 142 -0.64 -27.44 -12.27
C GLY A 142 -1.08 -26.80 -10.94
N THR A 143 -1.34 -27.63 -9.94
CA THR A 143 -1.82 -27.21 -8.61
C THR A 143 -0.75 -26.48 -7.80
N GLU A 144 0.53 -26.67 -8.08
CA GLU A 144 1.61 -25.97 -7.34
C GLU A 144 1.58 -24.47 -7.56
N LYS A 145 1.21 -24.04 -8.77
CA LYS A 145 1.03 -22.64 -9.13
C LYS A 145 -0.05 -21.96 -8.30
N GLN A 146 -1.15 -22.67 -8.04
CA GLN A 146 -2.25 -22.18 -7.20
C GLN A 146 -1.82 -22.08 -5.73
N TRP A 147 -1.05 -23.06 -5.24
CA TRP A 147 -0.48 -23.03 -3.88
C TRP A 147 0.52 -21.88 -3.71
N PHE A 148 1.34 -21.59 -4.72
CA PHE A 148 2.21 -20.41 -4.74
C PHE A 148 1.40 -19.11 -4.61
N GLY A 149 0.36 -18.95 -5.43
CA GLY A 149 -0.54 -17.80 -5.34
C GLY A 149 -1.21 -17.67 -3.97
N ALA A 150 -1.74 -18.78 -3.44
CA ALA A 150 -2.37 -18.81 -2.12
C ALA A 150 -1.40 -18.42 -0.99
N GLY A 151 -0.14 -18.83 -1.08
CA GLY A 151 0.91 -18.42 -0.14
C GLY A 151 1.17 -16.92 -0.18
N ALA A 152 1.28 -16.34 -1.38
CA ALA A 152 1.47 -14.91 -1.56
C ALA A 152 0.25 -14.08 -1.07
N VAL A 153 -0.97 -14.55 -1.35
CA VAL A 153 -2.20 -13.94 -0.84
C VAL A 153 -2.20 -13.97 0.69
N LEU A 154 -1.90 -15.13 1.30
CA LEU A 154 -1.84 -15.23 2.75
C LEU A 154 -0.79 -14.29 3.35
N ALA A 155 0.37 -14.14 2.71
CA ALA A 155 1.38 -13.18 3.14
C ALA A 155 0.86 -11.74 3.18
N SER A 156 0.08 -11.32 2.18
CA SER A 156 -0.56 -9.99 2.16
C SER A 156 -1.50 -9.78 3.36
N PHE A 157 -2.38 -10.76 3.61
CA PHE A 157 -3.29 -10.72 4.77
C PHE A 157 -2.52 -10.68 6.09
N VAL A 158 -1.56 -11.59 6.28
CA VAL A 158 -0.75 -11.62 7.50
C VAL A 158 -0.04 -10.29 7.69
N TRP A 159 0.56 -9.72 6.65
CA TRP A 159 1.30 -8.47 6.71
C TRP A 159 0.40 -7.27 7.07
N PHE A 160 -0.64 -6.99 6.28
CA PHE A 160 -1.46 -5.79 6.50
C PHE A 160 -2.20 -5.82 7.82
N PHE A 161 -2.71 -6.98 8.25
CA PHE A 161 -3.31 -7.12 9.58
C PHE A 161 -2.27 -6.97 10.69
N SER A 162 -1.06 -7.53 10.53
CA SER A 162 0.03 -7.35 11.48
C SER A 162 0.47 -5.90 11.58
N LEU A 163 0.57 -5.18 10.46
CA LEU A 163 0.93 -3.76 10.43
C LEU A 163 -0.16 -2.90 11.08
N SER A 164 -1.42 -3.15 10.74
CA SER A 164 -2.60 -2.45 11.25
C SER A 164 -2.79 -2.65 12.76
N LEU A 165 -2.66 -3.88 13.25
CA LEU A 165 -2.77 -4.21 14.67
C LEU A 165 -1.50 -3.82 15.44
N GLY A 166 -0.33 -4.05 14.83
CA GLY A 166 0.98 -3.77 15.39
C GLY A 166 1.26 -2.28 15.58
N ALA A 167 0.62 -1.42 14.79
CA ALA A 167 0.65 0.03 14.98
C ALA A 167 0.25 0.45 16.41
N LYS A 168 -0.60 -0.34 17.09
CA LYS A 168 -0.98 -0.08 18.50
C LYS A 168 0.20 -0.10 19.46
N TYR A 169 1.25 -0.87 19.18
CA TYR A 169 2.45 -0.90 20.01
C TYR A 169 3.27 0.39 19.91
N LEU A 170 3.13 1.14 18.81
CA LEU A 170 3.74 2.45 18.65
C LEU A 170 2.90 3.60 19.24
N SER A 171 1.60 3.38 19.53
CA SER A 171 0.71 4.38 20.15
C SER A 171 1.31 5.17 21.34
N PRO A 172 2.08 4.59 22.30
CA PRO A 172 2.66 5.38 23.40
C PRO A 172 3.62 6.49 22.94
N ILE A 173 4.33 6.31 21.82
CA ILE A 173 5.23 7.34 21.25
C ILE A 173 4.42 8.53 20.72
N PHE A 174 3.22 8.25 20.21
CA PHE A 174 2.30 9.23 19.62
C PHE A 174 1.44 9.98 20.64
N LYS A 175 1.71 9.82 21.95
CA LYS A 175 1.16 10.71 22.99
C LYS A 175 1.77 12.11 22.93
N LYS A 176 2.94 12.27 22.31
CA LYS A 176 3.59 13.58 22.12
C LYS A 176 3.17 14.19 20.78
N PRO A 177 2.71 15.46 20.73
CA PRO A 177 2.29 16.09 19.48
C PRO A 177 3.41 16.13 18.43
N LYS A 178 4.67 16.32 18.86
CA LYS A 178 5.84 16.29 17.97
C LYS A 178 6.00 14.97 17.19
N ALA A 179 5.61 13.83 17.78
CA ALA A 179 5.68 12.53 17.09
C ALA A 179 4.74 12.47 15.88
N TRP A 180 3.55 13.09 15.98
CA TRP A 180 2.63 13.24 14.85
C TRP A 180 3.22 14.13 13.75
N CYS A 181 3.87 15.23 14.12
CA CYS A 181 4.53 16.10 13.16
C CYS A 181 5.65 15.37 12.40
N TYR A 182 6.48 14.57 13.09
CA TYR A 182 7.52 13.77 12.43
C TYR A 182 6.95 12.71 11.50
N LEU A 183 5.89 12.00 11.90
CA LEU A 183 5.21 11.04 11.03
C LEU A 183 4.62 11.73 9.79
N ASP A 184 3.97 12.87 9.96
CA ASP A 184 3.38 13.62 8.86
C ASP A 184 4.45 14.14 7.87
N ARG A 185 5.61 14.57 8.37
CA ARG A 185 6.78 14.92 7.53
C ARG A 185 7.35 13.71 6.81
N PHE A 186 7.50 12.58 7.50
CA PHE A 186 7.94 11.33 6.90
C PHE A 186 7.00 10.93 5.75
N ILE A 187 5.69 10.94 5.98
CA ILE A 187 4.68 10.65 4.96
C ILE A 187 4.81 11.65 3.80
N CYS A 188 4.90 12.95 4.05
CA CYS A 188 5.09 13.94 2.99
C CYS A 188 6.30 13.61 2.11
N ILE A 189 7.45 13.35 2.73
CA ILE A 189 8.69 13.03 2.02
C ILE A 189 8.48 11.75 1.19
N THR A 190 7.95 10.68 1.78
CA THR A 190 7.68 9.43 1.05
C THR A 190 6.76 9.65 -0.15
N MET A 191 5.65 10.38 0.01
CA MET A 191 4.69 10.61 -1.09
C MET A 191 5.30 11.43 -2.22
N TRP A 192 6.03 12.50 -1.89
CA TRP A 192 6.67 13.35 -2.90
C TRP A 192 7.85 12.66 -3.58
N SER A 193 8.64 11.86 -2.85
CA SER A 193 9.68 11.03 -3.44
C SER A 193 9.10 10.00 -4.41
N ILE A 194 7.99 9.33 -4.06
CA ILE A 194 7.31 8.39 -4.96
C ILE A 194 6.73 9.15 -6.17
N ALA A 195 6.05 10.30 -5.97
CA ALA A 195 5.53 11.10 -7.07
C ALA A 195 6.64 11.53 -8.05
N ALA A 196 7.80 11.95 -7.54
CA ALA A 196 8.95 12.28 -8.36
C ALA A 196 9.49 11.05 -9.11
N ALA A 197 9.59 9.90 -8.44
CA ALA A 197 10.02 8.65 -9.06
C ALA A 197 9.06 8.17 -10.16
N LEU A 198 7.74 8.36 -9.98
CA LEU A 198 6.71 8.05 -10.98
C LEU A 198 6.82 8.93 -12.23
N MET A 199 7.17 10.20 -12.06
CA MET A 199 7.27 11.17 -13.15
C MET A 199 8.63 11.15 -13.86
N TYR A 200 9.68 10.66 -13.20
CA TYR A 200 11.05 10.63 -13.72
C TYR A 200 11.16 10.03 -15.14
N PRO A 201 10.52 8.89 -15.47
CA PRO A 201 10.61 8.29 -16.82
C PRO A 201 9.97 9.11 -17.95
N TYR A 202 9.19 10.16 -17.63
CA TYR A 202 8.55 11.02 -18.64
C TYR A 202 9.31 12.34 -18.87
N ILE A 203 10.30 12.63 -18.02
CA ILE A 203 11.06 13.87 -18.03
C ILE A 203 12.44 13.68 -18.69
N VAL A 204 12.97 12.45 -18.63
CA VAL A 204 14.28 12.04 -19.16
C VAL A 204 14.08 11.09 -20.33
#